data_AF-A0A972HTX2-F1
#
_entry.id   AF-A0A972HTX2-F1
#
_cell.length_a   1.000
_cell.length_b   1.000
_cell.length_c   1.000
_cell.angle_alpha   90.00
_cell.angle_beta   90.00
_cell.angle_gamma   90.00
#
_symmetry.space_group_name_H-M   'P 1'
#
loop_
_entity.id
_entity.type
_entity.pdbx_description
1 polymer ?
#
loop_
_entity_poly.entity_id
_entity_poly.type
_entity_poly.pdbx_seq_one_letter_code
_entity_poly.pdbx_strand_id
1 'polypeptide(L)' 'MSDIKQRIIEELDSRIERLRNHQEKQIIVTGNQYEELNQALSKVIGAPLLTELESIKDFVQKL' A
#
# COMPACT_ATOMS: atom_id res chain seq x y z
N MET A 1 11.46 4.49 -24.05
CA MET A 1 10.30 3.72 -23.57
C MET A 1 10.63 2.88 -22.34
N SER A 2 11.75 2.13 -22.32
CA SER A 2 12.16 1.36 -21.13
C SER A 2 12.32 2.20 -19.87
N ASP A 3 12.86 3.41 -20.00
CA ASP A 3 13.08 4.33 -18.87
C ASP A 3 11.77 4.77 -18.18
N ILE A 4 10.74 5.12 -18.95
CA ILE A 4 9.43 5.50 -18.39
C ILE A 4 8.75 4.30 -17.72
N LYS A 5 8.77 3.13 -18.38
CA LYS A 5 8.22 1.89 -17.81
C LYS A 5 8.89 1.55 -16.49
N GLN A 6 10.23 1.63 -16.45
CA GLN A 6 11.02 1.35 -15.25
C GLN A 6 10.68 2.31 -14.10
N ARG A 7 10.59 3.62 -14.39
CA ARG A 7 10.21 4.63 -13.38
C ARG A 7 8.79 4.43 -12.83
N ILE A 8 7.85 3.98 -13.67
CA ILE A 8 6.48 3.64 -13.21
C ILE A 8 6.54 2.43 -12.26
N ILE A 9 7.29 1.39 -12.61
CA ILE A 9 7.45 0.19 -11.77
C ILE A 9 8.09 0.55 -10.42
N GLU A 10 9.12 1.38 -10.42
CA GLU A 10 9.80 1.83 -9.19
C GLU A 10 8.87 2.62 -8.26
N GLU A 11 8.03 3.50 -8.81
CA GLU A 11 7.05 4.24 -8.01
C GLU A 11 5.95 3.30 -7.46
N LEU A 12 5.51 2.30 -8.24
CA LEU A 12 4.56 1.29 -7.78
C LEU A 12 5.16 0.45 -6.64
N ASP A 13 6.42 0.03 -6.77
CA ASP A 13 7.14 -0.70 -5.73
C ASP A 13 7.26 0.10 -4.43
N SER A 14 7.63 1.38 -4.53
CA SER A 14 7.68 2.31 -3.40
C SER A 14 6.33 2.47 -2.69
N ARG A 15 5.21 2.47 -3.43
CA ARG A 15 3.86 2.55 -2.85
C ARG A 15 3.45 1.25 -2.17
N ILE A 16 3.73 0.12 -2.81
CA ILE A 16 3.49 -1.22 -2.27
C ILE A 16 4.23 -1.40 -0.94
N GLU A 17 5.51 -1.03 -0.89
CA GLU A 17 6.33 -1.12 0.33
C GLU A 17 5.78 -0.25 1.46
N ARG A 18 5.40 1.00 1.15
CA ARG A 18 4.76 1.89 2.15
C ARG A 18 3.47 1.31 2.71
N LEU A 19 2.64 0.67 1.89
CA LEU A 19 1.40 0.03 2.34
C LEU A 19 1.67 -1.21 3.19
N ARG A 20 2.63 -2.07 2.80
CA ARG A 20 3.03 -3.25 3.59
C ARG A 20 3.56 -2.84 4.96
N ASN A 21 4.47 -1.86 5.00
CA ASN A 21 4.99 -1.29 6.25
C ASN A 21 3.86 -0.73 7.13
N HIS A 22 2.82 -0.16 6.54
CA HIS A 22 1.66 0.34 7.27
C HIS A 22 0.77 -0.78 7.83
N GLN A 23 0.60 -1.89 7.11
CA GLN A 23 -0.14 -3.06 7.58
C GLN A 23 0.53 -3.73 8.79
N GLU A 24 1.86 -3.80 8.79
CA GLU A 24 2.66 -4.42 9.84
C GLU A 24 2.73 -3.61 11.14
N LYS A 25 2.50 -2.29 11.08
CA LYS A 25 2.47 -1.43 12.29
C LYS A 25 1.43 -1.92 13.28
N GLN A 26 1.82 -2.19 14.52
CA GLN A 26 0.86 -2.59 15.55
C GLN A 26 -0.15 -1.45 15.82
N ILE A 27 -1.39 -1.83 16.16
CA ILE A 27 -2.38 -0.86 16.64
C ILE A 27 -1.91 -0.40 18.02
N ILE A 28 -1.71 0.90 18.17
CA ILE A 28 -1.36 1.54 19.42
C ILE A 28 -2.66 1.77 20.19
N VAL A 29 -2.74 1.19 21.40
CA VAL A 29 -3.82 1.47 22.34
C VAL A 29 -3.59 2.86 22.92
N THR A 30 -4.41 3.83 22.51
CA THR A 30 -4.28 5.23 22.94
C THR A 30 -5.29 5.60 24.02
N GLY A 31 -6.28 4.74 24.28
CA GLY A 31 -7.43 5.06 25.14
C GLY A 31 -8.46 5.95 24.45
N ASN A 32 -8.19 6.42 23.23
CA ASN A 32 -9.13 7.11 22.37
C ASN A 32 -9.69 6.12 21.33
N GLN A 33 -10.94 5.72 21.52
CA GLN A 33 -11.62 4.75 20.66
C GLN A 33 -11.70 5.18 19.19
N TYR A 34 -11.74 6.49 18.89
CA TYR A 34 -11.74 6.97 17.51
C TYR A 34 -10.38 6.80 16.84
N GLU A 35 -9.29 7.02 17.58
CA GLU A 35 -7.94 6.80 17.07
C GLU A 35 -7.67 5.31 16.84
N GLU A 36 -8.11 4.46 17.75
CA GLU A 36 -8.01 3.00 17.61
C GLU A 36 -8.85 2.50 16.41
N LEU A 37 -10.07 3.02 16.24
CA LEU A 37 -10.91 2.73 15.08
C LEU A 37 -10.25 3.20 13.78
N ASN A 38 -9.68 4.39 13.75
CA ASN A 38 -8.99 4.91 12.56
C ASN A 38 -7.77 4.06 12.19
N GLN A 39 -7.01 3.59 13.18
CA GLN A 39 -5.90 2.67 12.96
C GLN A 39 -6.38 1.34 12.38
N ALA A 40 -7.45 0.76 12.93
CA ALA A 40 -8.03 -0.49 12.42
C ALA A 40 -8.58 -0.32 10.99
N LEU A 41 -9.35 0.74 10.74
CA LEU A 41 -9.93 1.03 9.43
C LEU A 41 -8.84 1.24 8.36
N SER A 42 -7.79 1.98 8.71
CA SER A 42 -6.67 2.24 7.81
C SER A 42 -5.96 0.95 7.36
N LYS A 43 -5.84 -0.05 8.26
CA LYS A 43 -5.31 -1.37 7.91
C LYS A 43 -6.23 -2.15 6.97
N VAL A 44 -7.54 -2.13 7.23
CA VAL A 44 -8.54 -2.82 6.40
C VAL A 44 -8.55 -2.26 4.99
N ILE A 45 -8.50 -0.93 4.83
CA ILE A 45 -8.46 -0.26 3.52
C ILE A 45 -7.13 -0.51 2.80
N GLY A 46 -6.02 -0.67 3.53
CA GLY A 46 -4.70 -0.94 2.94
C GLY A 46 -4.63 -2.26 2.18
N ALA A 47 -5.39 -3.29 2.58
CA ALA A 47 -5.41 -4.60 1.92
C ALA A 47 -5.90 -4.57 0.46
N PRO A 48 -7.10 -4.05 0.14
CA PRO A 48 -7.54 -3.95 -1.26
C PRO A 48 -6.66 -3.00 -2.07
N LEU A 49 -6.16 -1.90 -1.49
CA LEU A 49 -5.24 -0.98 -2.18
C LEU A 49 -3.93 -1.66 -2.59
N LEU A 50 -3.40 -2.55 -1.74
CA LEU A 50 -2.22 -3.33 -2.07
C LEU A 50 -2.45 -4.23 -3.29
N THR A 51 -3.57 -4.97 -3.30
CA THR A 51 -3.95 -5.84 -4.43
C THR A 51 -4.09 -5.07 -5.75
N GLU A 52 -4.72 -3.88 -5.71
CA GLU A 52 -4.88 -3.05 -6.91
C GLU A 52 -3.53 -2.54 -7.44
N LEU A 53 -2.61 -2.13 -6.57
CA LEU A 53 -1.27 -1.67 -6.99
C LEU A 53 -0.41 -2.82 -7.54
N GLU A 54 -0.50 -4.01 -6.96
CA GLU A 54 0.14 -5.22 -7.49
C GLU A 54 -0.40 -5.57 -8.87
N SER A 55 -1.72 -5.53 -9.06
CA SER A 55 -2.38 -5.73 -10.36
C SER A 55 -1.92 -4.73 -11.43
N ILE A 56 -1.83 -3.44 -11.09
CA ILE A 56 -1.34 -2.39 -11.99
C ILE A 56 0.14 -2.65 -12.34
N LYS A 57 0.97 -3.03 -11.37
CA LYS A 57 2.39 -3.36 -11.61
C LYS A 57 2.50 -4.54 -12.59
N ASP A 58 1.75 -5.61 -12.38
CA ASP A 58 1.72 -6.78 -13.24
C ASP A 58 1.29 -6.44 -14.68
N PHE A 59 0.31 -5.55 -14.83
CA PHE A 59 -0.09 -5.05 -16.14
C PHE A 59 1.04 -4.29 -16.83
N VAL A 60 1.66 -3.31 -16.14
CA VAL A 60 2.75 -2.50 -16.71
C VAL A 60 3.97 -3.35 -17.06
N GLN A 61 4.27 -4.40 -16.28
CA GLN A 61 5.36 -5.33 -16.58
C GLN A 61 5.15 -6.10 -17.89
N LYS A 62 3.90 -6.35 -18.29
CA LYS A 62 3.54 -7.07 -19.52
C LYS A 62 3.52 -6.21 -20.78
N LEU A 63 3.53 -4.87 -20.65
CA LEU A 63 3.62 -3.91 -21.76
C LEU A 63 5.02 -3.83 -22.36
#